data_AF-A0A5E5BY56-F1
#
_entry.id   AF-A0A5E5BY56-F1
#
_cell.length_a   1.000
_cell.length_b   1.000
_cell.length_c   1.000
_cell.angle_alpha   90.00
_cell.angle_beta   90.00
_cell.angle_gamma   90.00
#
_symmetry.space_group_name_H-M   'P 1'
#
loop_
_entity.id
_entity.type
_entity.pdbx_description
1 polymer ?
#
loop_
_entity_poly.entity_id
_entity_poly.type
_entity_poly.pdbx_seq_one_letter_code
_entity_poly.pdbx_strand_id
1 'polypeptide(L)'
;MPWFRMYTDFLNDPKLISLAFEDQRHFIGLLALKGDGTLDNECAPELMTRIVAQRLWINHDVIGAVKERLVAAGLIDDSWQPLAWDKRQMRSDADPTNAERQRRHRQKSQSTAGEAGSNGKSNESSNALRNESVTGLDTDTDTEEEQKKDITHSRKRGADASGSTDVAKPLGEKDLVAEGVDRQHAKDWLTIRKAKRLPLTPTAWADIATEAEKAGLTPPAAVEAAVKAGWAGFKAAWLQNADGRSPPAAGSGLNKQEQLEQRNREIAAAQAARVMSGAPA
;
A
#
# COMPACT_ATOMS: atom_id res chain seq x y z
N MET A 1 18.49 -14.91 -8.73
CA MET A 1 19.47 -13.83 -8.89
C MET A 1 19.01 -12.68 -8.00
N PRO A 2 19.83 -12.20 -7.06
CA PRO A 2 19.53 -10.99 -6.31
C PRO A 2 19.48 -9.79 -7.28
N TRP A 3 18.54 -8.89 -7.04
CA TRP A 3 18.38 -7.65 -7.80
C TRP A 3 18.30 -6.49 -6.80
N PHE A 4 18.73 -5.30 -7.21
CA PHE A 4 18.62 -4.08 -6.39
C PHE A 4 17.94 -2.99 -7.20
N ARG A 5 17.24 -2.07 -6.51
CA ARG A 5 16.57 -0.94 -7.14
C ARG A 5 17.58 0.14 -7.49
N MET A 6 17.57 0.58 -8.74
CA MET A 6 18.27 1.78 -9.19
C MET A 6 17.24 2.88 -9.46
N TYR A 7 17.40 4.02 -8.78
CA TYR A 7 16.46 5.15 -8.88
C TYR A 7 16.84 6.06 -10.03
N THR A 8 15.84 6.65 -10.68
CA THR A 8 16.02 7.65 -11.75
C THR A 8 16.73 8.92 -11.25
N ASP A 9 16.56 9.24 -9.97
CA ASP A 9 17.24 10.32 -9.27
C ASP A 9 18.78 10.16 -9.25
N PHE A 10 19.31 8.99 -9.60
CA PHE A 10 20.76 8.76 -9.75
C PHE A 10 21.44 9.80 -10.66
N LEU A 11 20.76 10.25 -11.72
CA LEU A 11 21.29 11.26 -12.65
C LEU A 11 21.18 12.69 -12.12
N ASN A 12 20.34 12.92 -11.11
CA ASN A 12 20.08 14.24 -10.54
C ASN A 12 20.77 14.45 -9.18
N ASP A 13 21.34 13.39 -8.58
CA ASP A 13 22.05 13.48 -7.30
C ASP A 13 23.34 14.31 -7.45
N PRO A 14 23.45 15.47 -6.76
CA PRO A 14 24.63 16.32 -6.85
C PRO A 14 25.93 15.60 -6.49
N LYS A 15 25.87 14.61 -5.59
CA LYS A 15 27.06 13.83 -5.20
C LYS A 15 27.57 13.00 -6.37
N LEU A 16 26.67 12.37 -7.12
CA LEU A 16 27.03 11.54 -8.26
C LEU A 16 27.47 12.37 -9.47
N ILE A 17 26.79 13.51 -9.71
CA ILE A 17 27.16 14.45 -10.78
C ILE A 17 28.58 15.00 -10.56
N SER A 18 29.01 15.18 -9.31
CA SER A 18 30.34 15.68 -8.99
C SER A 18 31.49 14.69 -9.21
N LEU A 19 31.17 13.40 -9.38
CA LEU A 19 32.17 12.34 -9.57
C LEU A 19 32.55 12.18 -11.04
N ALA A 20 33.77 11.68 -11.27
CA ALA A 20 34.20 11.22 -12.58
C ALA A 20 33.35 10.03 -13.06
N PHE A 21 33.19 9.87 -14.38
CA PHE A 21 32.36 8.82 -14.97
C PHE A 21 32.77 7.41 -14.54
N GLU A 22 34.07 7.19 -14.35
CA GLU A 22 34.62 5.95 -13.85
C GLU A 22 34.11 5.67 -12.43
N ASP A 23 34.17 6.67 -11.55
CA ASP A 23 33.76 6.54 -10.14
C ASP A 23 32.23 6.39 -9.99
N GLN A 24 31.45 6.99 -10.89
CA GLN A 24 30.00 6.72 -10.98
C GLN A 24 29.73 5.24 -11.25
N ARG A 25 30.44 4.64 -12.21
CA ARG A 25 30.35 3.21 -12.53
C ARG A 25 30.86 2.34 -11.39
N HIS A 26 31.94 2.74 -10.71
CA HIS A 26 32.45 2.03 -9.53
C HIS A 26 31.44 2.01 -8.39
N PHE A 27 30.75 3.13 -8.14
CA PHE A 27 29.70 3.21 -7.13
C PHE A 27 28.52 2.27 -7.45
N ILE A 28 28.03 2.24 -8.70
CA ILE A 28 26.99 1.27 -9.10
C ILE A 28 27.46 -0.18 -8.87
N GLY A 29 28.72 -0.47 -9.20
CA GLY A 29 29.32 -1.78 -8.94
C GLY A 29 29.35 -2.13 -7.44
N LEU A 30 29.65 -1.17 -6.56
CA LEU A 30 29.58 -1.38 -5.11
C LEU A 30 28.16 -1.67 -4.64
N LEU A 31 27.16 -0.99 -5.17
CA LEU A 31 25.75 -1.29 -4.87
C LEU A 31 25.40 -2.73 -5.27
N ALA A 32 25.88 -3.20 -6.42
CA ALA A 32 25.70 -4.59 -6.84
C ALA A 32 26.39 -5.58 -5.89
N LEU A 33 27.62 -5.27 -5.43
CA LEU A 33 28.35 -6.11 -4.47
C LEU A 33 27.68 -6.18 -3.09
N LYS A 34 27.05 -5.08 -2.66
CA LYS A 34 26.22 -5.07 -1.45
C LYS A 34 24.96 -5.91 -1.64
N GLY A 35 24.27 -5.80 -2.79
CA GLY A 35 23.10 -6.60 -3.11
C GLY A 35 23.38 -8.11 -3.24
N ASP A 36 24.59 -8.47 -3.67
CA ASP A 36 25.10 -9.84 -3.70
C ASP A 36 25.51 -10.36 -2.30
N GLY A 37 25.61 -9.49 -1.29
CA GLY A 37 26.08 -9.81 0.06
C GLY A 37 27.60 -9.95 0.18
N THR A 38 28.36 -9.65 -0.88
CA THR A 38 29.84 -9.73 -0.85
C THR A 38 30.42 -8.80 0.22
N LEU A 39 29.84 -7.61 0.38
CA LEU A 39 30.30 -6.60 1.35
C LEU A 39 29.86 -6.91 2.79
N ASP A 40 28.94 -7.85 3.00
CA ASP A 40 28.47 -8.25 4.34
C ASP A 40 29.33 -9.35 4.97
N ASN A 41 30.26 -9.92 4.20
CA ASN A 41 31.17 -10.92 4.71
C ASN A 41 32.17 -10.29 5.69
N GLU A 42 32.26 -10.87 6.89
CA GLU A 42 33.26 -10.51 7.88
C GLU A 42 34.65 -10.91 7.37
N CYS A 43 35.41 -9.93 6.87
CA CYS A 43 36.79 -10.13 6.47
C CYS A 43 37.66 -8.91 6.81
N ALA A 44 38.98 -9.11 6.83
CA ALA A 44 39.92 -8.04 7.12
C ALA A 44 39.76 -6.88 6.12
N PRO A 45 39.84 -5.61 6.53
CA PRO A 45 39.61 -4.45 5.64
C PRO A 45 40.50 -4.42 4.39
N GLU A 46 41.74 -4.90 4.51
CA GLU A 46 42.68 -5.03 3.40
C GLU A 46 42.23 -6.09 2.39
N LEU A 47 41.73 -7.23 2.89
CA LEU A 47 41.19 -8.30 2.06
C LEU A 47 39.91 -7.86 1.35
N MET A 48 39.02 -7.13 2.02
CA MET A 48 37.83 -6.55 1.40
C MET A 48 38.20 -5.62 0.24
N THR A 49 39.19 -4.75 0.45
CA THR A 49 39.68 -3.84 -0.58
C THR A 49 40.22 -4.59 -1.81
N ARG A 50 40.92 -5.71 -1.59
CA ARG A 50 41.40 -6.58 -2.68
C ARG A 50 40.25 -7.25 -3.43
N ILE A 51 39.24 -7.75 -2.72
CA ILE A 51 38.04 -8.38 -3.31
C ILE A 51 37.26 -7.36 -4.15
N VAL A 52 37.03 -6.17 -3.62
CA VAL A 52 36.35 -5.07 -4.32
C VAL A 52 37.10 -4.69 -5.59
N ALA A 53 38.42 -4.49 -5.50
CA ALA A 53 39.26 -4.19 -6.66
C ALA A 53 39.14 -5.27 -7.76
N GLN A 54 39.21 -6.54 -7.38
CA GLN A 54 39.08 -7.66 -8.33
C GLN A 54 37.68 -7.72 -8.96
N ARG A 55 36.62 -7.54 -8.16
CA ARG A 55 35.24 -7.59 -8.65
C ARG A 55 34.89 -6.41 -9.55
N LEU A 56 35.44 -5.23 -9.27
CA LEU A 56 35.23 -4.03 -10.06
C LEU A 56 36.19 -3.88 -11.23
N TRP A 57 37.19 -4.78 -11.36
CA TRP A 57 38.25 -4.70 -12.37
C TRP A 57 39.06 -3.40 -12.27
N ILE A 58 39.40 -3.02 -11.05
CA ILE A 58 40.24 -1.84 -10.75
C ILE A 58 41.60 -2.35 -10.28
N ASN A 59 42.66 -1.69 -10.72
CA ASN A 59 44.01 -1.99 -10.24
C ASN A 59 44.13 -1.73 -8.74
N HIS A 60 44.84 -2.61 -8.02
CA HIS A 60 45.02 -2.49 -6.57
C HIS A 60 45.74 -1.20 -6.14
N ASP A 61 46.51 -0.58 -7.03
CA ASP A 61 47.19 0.69 -6.75
C ASP A 61 46.23 1.89 -6.80
N VAL A 62 45.12 1.77 -7.54
CA VAL A 62 44.16 2.85 -7.79
C VAL A 62 42.95 2.77 -6.87
N ILE A 63 42.61 1.56 -6.38
CA ILE A 63 41.40 1.34 -5.56
C ILE A 63 41.38 2.19 -4.29
N GLY A 64 42.54 2.45 -3.68
CA GLY A 64 42.65 3.31 -2.50
C GLY A 64 42.17 4.72 -2.78
N ALA A 65 42.65 5.32 -3.89
CA ALA A 65 42.23 6.65 -4.31
C ALA A 65 40.75 6.71 -4.71
N VAL A 66 40.21 5.64 -5.32
CA VAL A 66 38.77 5.53 -5.61
C VAL A 66 37.97 5.51 -4.31
N LYS A 67 38.40 4.72 -3.32
CA LYS A 67 37.76 4.67 -1.99
C LYS A 67 37.72 6.05 -1.36
N GLU A 68 38.85 6.75 -1.32
CA GLU A 68 38.97 8.08 -0.74
C GLU A 68 38.00 9.07 -1.41
N ARG A 69 37.89 9.07 -2.75
CA ARG A 69 36.95 9.94 -3.47
C ARG A 69 35.49 9.62 -3.18
N LEU A 70 35.14 8.33 -3.10
CA LEU A 70 33.75 7.91 -2.80
C LEU A 70 33.36 8.19 -1.34
N VAL A 71 34.31 8.05 -0.40
CA VAL A 71 34.13 8.44 1.01
C VAL A 71 34.00 9.97 1.12
N ALA A 72 34.86 10.73 0.43
CA ALA A 72 34.81 12.19 0.42
C ALA A 72 33.49 12.73 -0.18
N ALA A 73 32.94 12.06 -1.21
CA ALA A 73 31.62 12.37 -1.76
C ALA A 73 30.46 12.02 -0.78
N GLY A 74 30.74 11.29 0.30
CA GLY A 74 29.75 10.86 1.28
C GLY A 74 28.74 9.89 0.69
N LEU A 75 29.21 8.98 -0.18
CA LEU A 75 28.41 7.90 -0.76
C LEU A 75 28.63 6.58 -0.03
N ILE A 76 29.86 6.33 0.44
CA ILE A 76 30.25 5.12 1.16
C ILE A 76 30.97 5.46 2.48
N ASP A 77 31.07 4.47 3.36
CA ASP A 77 31.90 4.54 4.57
C ASP A 77 33.29 3.91 4.37
N ASP A 78 34.10 3.93 5.43
CA ASP A 78 35.45 3.32 5.45
C ASP A 78 35.42 1.78 5.33
N SER A 79 34.26 1.16 5.53
CA SER A 79 34.05 -0.30 5.43
C SER A 79 33.45 -0.71 4.08
N TRP A 80 33.48 0.16 3.07
CA TRP A 80 32.89 -0.04 1.74
C TRP A 80 31.35 -0.17 1.73
N GLN A 81 30.68 0.22 2.82
CA GLN A 81 29.23 0.18 2.93
C GLN A 81 28.58 1.44 2.36
N PRO A 82 27.55 1.32 1.51
CA PRO A 82 26.81 2.45 1.00
C PRO A 82 25.92 3.08 2.10
N LEU A 83 26.08 4.39 2.35
CA LEU A 83 25.40 5.09 3.45
C LEU A 83 23.87 5.19 3.28
N ALA A 84 23.41 5.28 2.03
CA ALA A 84 21.99 5.44 1.71
C ALA A 84 21.29 4.11 1.35
N TRP A 85 21.92 2.96 1.66
CA TRP A 85 21.43 1.64 1.24
C TRP A 85 20.02 1.35 1.75
N ASP A 86 19.81 1.42 3.07
CA ASP A 86 18.51 1.06 3.69
C ASP A 86 17.37 1.98 3.28
N LYS A 87 17.68 3.23 2.91
CA LYS A 87 16.68 4.18 2.41
C LYS A 87 16.28 3.90 0.97
N ARG A 88 17.16 3.25 0.21
CA ARG A 88 16.99 2.97 -1.22
C ARG A 88 16.60 1.51 -1.48
N GLN A 89 16.89 0.58 -0.59
CA GLN A 89 16.53 -0.83 -0.77
C GLN A 89 15.42 -1.21 0.20
N MET A 90 14.28 -1.64 -0.33
CA MET A 90 13.15 -2.08 0.48
C MET A 90 13.48 -3.46 1.06
N ARG A 91 13.31 -3.63 2.37
CA ARG A 91 13.59 -4.91 3.05
C ARG A 91 12.80 -6.10 2.48
N SER A 92 11.65 -5.84 1.86
CA SER A 92 10.82 -6.85 1.20
C SER A 92 11.40 -7.41 -0.11
N ASP A 93 12.35 -6.70 -0.73
CA ASP A 93 12.98 -7.12 -1.98
C ASP A 93 14.08 -8.16 -1.74
N ALA A 94 14.70 -8.09 -0.56
CA ALA A 94 15.67 -9.07 -0.10
C ALA A 94 15.03 -10.38 0.38
N ASP A 95 13.68 -10.46 0.44
CA ASP A 95 12.97 -11.65 0.91
C ASP A 95 12.77 -12.68 -0.22
N PRO A 96 13.51 -13.81 -0.22
CA PRO A 96 13.39 -14.84 -1.25
C PRO A 96 12.01 -15.52 -1.25
N THR A 97 11.26 -15.43 -0.16
CA THR A 97 9.95 -16.06 -0.01
C THR A 97 8.79 -15.20 -0.51
N ASN A 98 9.01 -13.91 -0.77
CA ASN A 98 7.98 -13.00 -1.26
C ASN A 98 7.52 -13.35 -2.67
N ALA A 99 8.46 -13.64 -3.58
CA ALA A 99 8.15 -14.08 -4.93
C ALA A 99 7.32 -15.38 -4.95
N GLU A 100 7.64 -16.32 -4.05
CA GLU A 100 6.92 -17.58 -3.91
C GLU A 100 5.52 -17.37 -3.29
N ARG A 101 5.39 -16.51 -2.27
CA ARG A 101 4.09 -16.12 -1.70
C ARG A 101 3.18 -15.46 -2.73
N GLN A 102 3.72 -14.55 -3.55
CA GLN A 102 2.96 -13.90 -4.61
C GLN A 102 2.55 -14.88 -5.71
N ARG A 103 3.42 -15.83 -6.10
CA ARG A 103 3.06 -16.92 -7.03
C ARG A 103 1.89 -17.75 -6.51
N ARG A 104 1.92 -18.17 -5.24
CA ARG A 104 0.82 -18.93 -4.61
C ARG A 104 -0.47 -18.12 -4.56
N HIS A 105 -0.39 -16.82 -4.26
CA HIS A 105 -1.56 -15.95 -4.27
C HIS A 105 -2.15 -15.81 -5.69
N ARG A 106 -1.31 -15.60 -6.71
CA ARG A 106 -1.72 -15.53 -8.12
C ARG A 106 -2.34 -16.84 -8.62
N GLN A 107 -1.76 -17.98 -8.25
CA GLN A 107 -2.33 -19.29 -8.58
C GLN A 107 -3.70 -19.50 -7.92
N LYS A 108 -3.86 -19.08 -6.66
CA LYS A 108 -5.14 -19.16 -5.95
C LYS A 108 -6.19 -18.23 -6.56
N SER A 109 -5.84 -17.01 -6.96
CA SER A 109 -6.78 -16.12 -7.65
C SER A 109 -7.18 -16.64 -9.04
N GLN A 110 -6.24 -17.27 -9.76
CA GLN A 110 -6.55 -17.89 -11.06
C GLN A 110 -7.44 -19.13 -10.93
N SER A 111 -7.22 -19.98 -9.93
CA SER A 111 -8.09 -21.14 -9.68
C SER A 111 -9.50 -20.71 -9.25
N THR A 112 -9.60 -19.68 -8.39
CA THR A 112 -10.90 -19.16 -7.92
C THR A 112 -11.69 -18.47 -9.05
N ALA A 113 -11.00 -17.85 -10.02
CA ALA A 113 -11.63 -17.28 -11.21
C ALA A 113 -12.11 -18.35 -12.22
N GLY A 114 -11.44 -19.52 -12.26
CA GLY A 114 -11.85 -20.66 -13.09
C GLY A 114 -13.10 -21.41 -12.58
N GLU A 115 -13.38 -21.36 -11.29
CA GLU A 115 -14.53 -22.04 -10.66
C GLU A 115 -15.81 -21.19 -10.58
N ALA A 116 -15.73 -19.87 -10.82
CA ALA A 116 -16.89 -18.97 -10.86
C ALA A 116 -17.55 -18.85 -12.25
N GLY A 117 -17.29 -19.81 -13.15
CA GLY A 117 -17.76 -19.82 -14.54
C GLY A 117 -18.86 -20.85 -14.82
N SER A 118 -19.96 -20.88 -14.06
CA SER A 118 -21.21 -21.53 -14.51
C SER A 118 -22.44 -21.08 -13.71
N ASN A 119 -22.79 -19.79 -13.78
CA ASN A 119 -24.18 -19.36 -13.99
C ASN A 119 -24.28 -17.83 -14.08
N GLY A 120 -24.89 -17.31 -15.15
CA GLY A 120 -25.50 -15.97 -15.13
C GLY A 120 -25.10 -15.01 -16.25
N LYS A 121 -25.77 -15.15 -17.39
CA LYS A 121 -26.20 -14.11 -18.37
C LYS A 121 -25.17 -13.06 -18.83
N SER A 122 -24.77 -13.26 -20.08
CA SER A 122 -24.17 -12.31 -21.02
C SER A 122 -24.85 -10.94 -21.03
N ASN A 123 -24.05 -9.88 -20.91
CA ASN A 123 -24.30 -8.65 -21.66
C ASN A 123 -23.03 -8.33 -22.45
N GLU A 124 -23.15 -8.40 -23.76
CA GLU A 124 -22.08 -8.22 -24.74
C GLU A 124 -21.67 -6.75 -24.81
N SER A 125 -20.39 -6.47 -24.57
CA SER A 125 -19.68 -5.44 -25.32
C SER A 125 -18.30 -5.98 -25.64
N SER A 126 -18.17 -6.46 -26.86
CA SER A 126 -16.97 -7.01 -27.47
C SER A 126 -15.88 -5.95 -27.61
N ASN A 127 -14.69 -6.26 -27.12
CA ASN A 127 -13.44 -5.75 -27.71
C ASN A 127 -12.28 -6.72 -27.40
N ALA A 128 -12.38 -7.93 -27.96
CA ALA A 128 -11.35 -8.95 -27.86
C ALA A 128 -10.54 -9.00 -29.17
N LEU A 129 -9.54 -8.12 -29.29
CA LEU A 129 -8.40 -8.31 -30.19
C LEU A 129 -7.14 -7.85 -29.46
N ARG A 130 -6.49 -8.79 -28.77
CA ARG A 130 -5.02 -8.93 -28.60
C ARG A 130 -4.74 -10.06 -27.62
N ASN A 131 -4.45 -11.24 -28.18
CA ASN A 131 -3.72 -12.29 -27.47
C ASN A 131 -2.22 -11.98 -27.63
N GLU A 132 -1.72 -11.05 -26.84
CA GLU A 132 -0.28 -10.93 -26.58
C GLU A 132 -0.07 -11.26 -25.11
N SER A 133 0.88 -12.17 -24.85
CA SER A 133 1.42 -12.44 -23.52
C SER A 133 2.19 -11.20 -23.04
N VAL A 134 1.47 -10.14 -22.70
CA VAL A 134 2.02 -8.97 -22.01
C VAL A 134 2.16 -9.37 -20.56
N THR A 135 3.41 -9.62 -20.14
CA THR A 135 3.76 -9.65 -18.73
C THR A 135 3.60 -8.24 -18.18
N GLY A 136 2.37 -7.89 -17.79
CA GLY A 136 2.10 -6.67 -17.03
C GLY A 136 2.85 -6.75 -15.71
N LEU A 137 3.98 -6.04 -15.61
CA LEU A 137 4.63 -5.71 -14.34
C LEU A 137 3.75 -4.69 -13.63
N ASP A 138 2.63 -5.14 -13.05
CA ASP A 138 1.93 -4.37 -12.02
C ASP A 138 2.85 -4.30 -10.81
N THR A 139 3.58 -3.19 -10.75
CA THR A 139 4.44 -2.81 -9.63
C THR A 139 3.71 -1.76 -8.80
N ASP A 140 2.49 -2.07 -8.37
CA ASP A 140 1.81 -1.30 -7.35
C ASP A 140 2.22 -1.87 -5.98
N THR A 141 3.22 -1.26 -5.38
CA THR A 141 3.47 -1.42 -3.94
C THR A 141 3.91 -0.07 -3.41
N ASP A 142 2.91 0.79 -3.20
CA ASP A 142 3.04 1.97 -2.37
C ASP A 142 3.28 1.53 -0.92
N THR A 143 4.49 1.75 -0.44
CA THR A 143 4.77 1.84 1.00
C THR A 143 5.80 2.94 1.21
N GLU A 144 5.33 4.18 1.17
CA GLU A 144 6.08 5.33 1.66
C GLU A 144 5.92 5.42 3.19
N GLU A 145 6.99 5.11 3.91
CA GLU A 145 7.22 5.61 5.27
C GLU A 145 7.81 7.03 5.18
N GLU A 146 6.95 8.06 5.19
CA GLU A 146 7.40 9.44 5.38
C GLU A 146 7.74 9.70 6.86
N GLN A 147 9.04 9.78 7.17
CA GLN A 147 9.52 10.37 8.41
C GLN A 147 9.35 11.90 8.35
N LYS A 148 8.42 12.45 9.14
CA LYS A 148 8.30 13.90 9.34
C LYS A 148 9.33 14.38 10.35
N LYS A 149 10.31 15.16 9.89
CA LYS A 149 11.06 16.09 10.74
C LYS A 149 10.44 17.47 10.59
N ASP A 150 9.80 17.95 11.65
CA ASP A 150 9.37 19.34 11.79
C ASP A 150 10.61 20.25 11.85
N ILE A 151 10.82 21.06 10.81
CA ILE A 151 11.60 22.30 10.92
C ILE A 151 10.66 23.44 10.57
N THR A 152 10.15 24.07 11.62
CA THR A 152 9.43 25.34 11.57
C THR A 152 10.42 26.45 11.23
N HIS A 153 10.39 26.97 10.01
CA HIS A 153 10.92 28.32 9.71
C HIS A 153 9.87 29.15 8.95
N SER A 154 9.22 30.01 9.72
CA SER A 154 8.50 31.19 9.27
C SER A 154 9.39 32.04 8.36
N ARG A 155 8.99 32.23 7.09
CA ARG A 155 9.34 33.44 6.34
C ARG A 155 8.14 33.93 5.52
N LYS A 156 7.71 35.13 5.93
CA LYS A 156 6.74 36.02 5.31
C LYS A 156 7.44 36.82 4.20
N ARG A 157 6.81 36.90 3.02
CA ARG A 157 6.93 37.89 1.90
C ARG A 157 6.27 37.19 0.70
N GLY A 158 5.28 37.68 -0.02
CA GLY A 158 4.87 39.04 -0.41
C GLY A 158 4.60 38.95 -1.92
N ALA A 159 3.43 39.43 -2.37
CA ALA A 159 2.83 39.40 -3.71
C ALA A 159 3.83 39.56 -4.90
N ASP A 160 3.63 39.02 -6.10
CA ASP A 160 2.45 39.15 -6.97
C ASP A 160 2.52 38.20 -8.19
N ALA A 161 1.39 38.11 -8.93
CA ALA A 161 1.19 37.57 -10.30
C ALA A 161 0.67 36.11 -10.49
N SER A 162 -0.67 35.99 -10.54
CA SER A 162 -1.54 35.40 -11.61
C SER A 162 -1.01 34.21 -12.44
N GLY A 163 -1.70 33.07 -12.63
CA GLY A 163 -3.07 32.62 -12.34
C GLY A 163 -3.36 31.27 -13.03
N SER A 164 -4.48 30.61 -12.64
CA SER A 164 -5.08 29.36 -13.17
C SER A 164 -4.46 28.04 -12.66
N THR A 165 -5.15 27.02 -12.11
CA THR A 165 -6.52 26.51 -12.25
C THR A 165 -7.06 25.88 -10.95
N ASP A 166 -8.39 25.85 -10.85
CA ASP A 166 -9.26 25.38 -9.76
C ASP A 166 -9.05 23.89 -9.38
N VAL A 167 -8.45 23.62 -8.21
CA VAL A 167 -8.58 22.34 -7.51
C VAL A 167 -9.07 22.65 -6.11
N ALA A 168 -10.30 22.22 -5.82
CA ALA A 168 -11.03 22.49 -4.59
C ALA A 168 -10.16 22.29 -3.34
N LYS A 169 -9.94 23.39 -2.62
CA LYS A 169 -9.24 23.43 -1.35
C LYS A 169 -9.95 22.48 -0.36
N PRO A 170 -9.24 21.58 0.34
CA PRO A 170 -9.86 20.71 1.33
C PRO A 170 -10.47 21.57 2.45
N LEU A 171 -11.71 21.26 2.83
CA LEU A 171 -12.44 21.96 3.89
C LEU A 171 -11.65 21.85 5.20
N GLY A 172 -11.46 22.98 5.87
CA GLY A 172 -10.68 23.09 7.11
C GLY A 172 -11.55 23.14 8.36
N GLU A 173 -10.89 23.17 9.53
CA GLU A 173 -11.53 23.33 10.86
C GLU A 173 -12.54 24.50 10.89
N LYS A 174 -12.28 25.57 10.13
CA LYS A 174 -13.14 26.75 10.07
C LYS A 174 -14.47 26.51 9.35
N ASP A 175 -14.49 25.64 8.36
CA ASP A 175 -15.68 25.34 7.57
C ASP A 175 -16.61 24.39 8.36
N LEU A 176 -16.02 23.45 9.12
CA LEU A 176 -16.77 22.60 10.05
C LEU A 176 -17.39 23.39 11.21
N VAL A 177 -16.65 24.36 11.75
CA VAL A 177 -17.16 25.24 12.82
C VAL A 177 -18.24 26.19 12.29
N ALA A 178 -18.15 26.61 11.02
CA ALA A 178 -19.20 27.40 10.37
C ALA A 178 -20.52 26.61 10.23
N GLU A 179 -20.43 25.29 10.06
CA GLU A 179 -21.61 24.40 10.03
C GLU A 179 -22.15 24.00 11.42
N GLY A 180 -21.58 24.57 12.49
CA GLY A 180 -22.03 24.34 13.87
C GLY A 180 -21.43 23.11 14.54
N VAL A 181 -20.37 22.51 13.99
CA VAL A 181 -19.63 21.45 14.67
C VAL A 181 -18.77 22.06 15.78
N ASP A 182 -18.83 21.46 16.98
CA ASP A 182 -17.96 21.88 18.07
C ASP A 182 -16.48 21.80 17.67
N ARG A 183 -15.70 22.82 18.06
CA ARG A 183 -14.30 22.97 17.65
C ARG A 183 -13.44 21.77 18.06
N GLN A 184 -13.72 21.16 19.21
CA GLN A 184 -12.97 20.00 19.69
C GLN A 184 -13.32 18.75 18.86
N HIS A 185 -14.60 18.50 18.60
CA HIS A 185 -15.06 17.40 17.76
C HIS A 185 -14.53 17.51 16.31
N ALA A 186 -14.49 18.73 15.75
CA ALA A 186 -13.91 18.96 14.43
C ALA A 186 -12.41 18.60 14.38
N LYS A 187 -11.64 18.99 15.40
CA LYS A 187 -10.20 18.66 15.48
C LYS A 187 -9.94 17.16 15.63
N ASP A 188 -10.69 16.51 16.50
CA ASP A 188 -10.53 15.08 16.76
C ASP A 188 -10.93 14.26 15.52
N TRP A 189 -11.99 14.68 14.84
CA TRP A 189 -12.44 14.04 13.60
C TRP A 189 -11.46 14.22 12.44
N LEU A 190 -10.91 15.43 12.26
CA LEU A 190 -9.84 15.68 11.28
C LEU A 190 -8.58 14.87 11.61
N THR A 191 -8.29 14.61 12.89
CA THR A 191 -7.18 13.75 13.32
C THR A 191 -7.42 12.30 12.89
N ILE A 192 -8.64 11.77 13.08
CA ILE A 192 -9.02 10.42 12.62
C ILE A 192 -8.91 10.32 11.08
N ARG A 193 -9.41 11.33 10.36
CA ARG A 193 -9.34 11.37 8.88
C ARG A 193 -7.91 11.47 8.37
N LYS A 194 -7.06 12.26 9.03
CA LYS A 194 -5.63 12.36 8.72
C LYS A 194 -4.91 11.02 8.96
N ALA A 195 -5.20 10.35 10.07
CA ALA A 195 -4.64 9.03 10.37
C ALA A 195 -5.05 7.98 9.32
N LYS A 196 -6.28 8.06 8.81
CA LYS A 196 -6.80 7.15 7.76
C LYS A 196 -6.53 7.65 6.33
N ARG A 197 -5.77 8.72 6.14
CA ARG A 197 -5.45 9.35 4.83
C ARG A 197 -6.69 9.68 3.98
N LEU A 198 -7.78 10.11 4.62
CA LEU A 198 -9.04 10.47 3.98
C LEU A 198 -9.24 11.99 3.97
N PRO A 199 -8.74 12.73 2.95
CA PRO A 199 -8.93 14.18 2.89
C PRO A 199 -10.42 14.54 2.93
N LEU A 200 -10.76 15.64 3.60
CA LEU A 200 -12.13 16.15 3.67
C LEU A 200 -12.41 16.98 2.41
N THR A 201 -12.95 16.33 1.38
CA THR A 201 -13.45 17.00 0.19
C THR A 201 -14.87 17.53 0.42
N PRO A 202 -15.32 18.55 -0.34
CA PRO A 202 -16.70 19.03 -0.28
C PRO A 202 -17.75 17.95 -0.54
N THR A 203 -17.46 17.01 -1.44
CA THR A 203 -18.32 15.86 -1.71
C THR A 203 -18.44 14.93 -0.50
N ALA A 204 -17.33 14.64 0.18
CA ALA A 204 -17.34 13.81 1.38
C ALA A 204 -18.08 14.48 2.55
N TRP A 205 -18.11 15.81 2.61
CA TRP A 205 -18.94 16.55 3.57
C TRP A 205 -20.42 16.44 3.23
N ALA A 206 -20.79 16.65 1.96
CA ALA A 206 -22.17 16.50 1.49
C ALA A 206 -22.71 15.08 1.75
N ASP A 207 -21.91 14.05 1.49
CA ASP A 207 -22.28 12.66 1.77
C ASP A 207 -22.57 12.46 3.26
N ILE A 208 -21.79 13.05 4.16
CA ILE A 208 -22.01 12.95 5.61
C ILE A 208 -23.27 13.72 6.03
N ALA A 209 -23.51 14.89 5.47
CA ALA A 209 -24.73 15.66 5.74
C ALA A 209 -25.97 14.85 5.32
N THR A 210 -25.96 14.25 4.12
CA THR A 210 -27.09 13.42 3.65
C THR A 210 -27.28 12.15 4.49
N GLU A 211 -26.20 11.51 4.96
CA GLU A 211 -26.28 10.35 5.84
C GLU A 211 -26.74 10.73 7.27
N ALA A 212 -26.38 11.91 7.76
CA ALA A 212 -26.88 12.46 9.03
C ALA A 212 -28.40 12.71 8.96
N GLU A 213 -28.88 13.32 7.87
CA GLU A 213 -30.30 13.52 7.62
C GLU A 213 -31.08 12.20 7.59
N LYS A 214 -30.55 11.17 6.91
CA LYS A 214 -31.17 9.83 6.90
C LYS A 214 -31.26 9.20 8.29
N ALA A 215 -30.33 9.53 9.19
CA ALA A 215 -30.35 9.09 10.58
C ALA A 215 -31.24 9.96 11.49
N GLY A 216 -31.84 11.04 10.96
CA GLY A 216 -32.58 12.03 11.76
C GLY A 216 -31.67 12.84 12.69
N LEU A 217 -30.37 12.90 12.41
CA LEU A 217 -29.37 13.64 13.19
C LEU A 217 -28.93 14.90 12.45
N THR A 218 -28.47 15.88 13.21
CA THR A 218 -27.78 17.03 12.63
C THR A 218 -26.37 16.63 12.21
N PRO A 219 -25.78 17.26 11.17
CA PRO A 219 -24.40 16.99 10.76
C PRO A 219 -23.38 17.11 11.93
N PRO A 220 -23.50 18.08 12.87
CA PRO A 220 -22.68 18.10 14.09
C PRO A 220 -22.81 16.86 14.98
N ALA A 221 -24.03 16.36 15.19
CA ALA A 221 -24.25 15.16 15.99
C ALA A 221 -23.70 13.89 15.33
N ALA A 222 -23.73 13.83 13.99
CA ALA A 222 -23.10 12.75 13.23
C ALA A 222 -21.57 12.75 13.37
N VAL A 223 -20.94 13.94 13.35
CA VAL A 223 -19.48 14.06 13.59
C VAL A 223 -19.14 13.66 15.03
N GLU A 224 -19.92 14.08 16.02
CA GLU A 224 -19.72 13.66 17.42
C GLU A 224 -19.81 12.13 17.58
N ALA A 225 -20.84 11.50 17.00
CA ALA A 225 -20.99 10.04 17.01
C ALA A 225 -19.81 9.35 16.30
N ALA A 226 -19.36 9.90 15.16
CA ALA A 226 -18.22 9.37 14.42
C ALA A 226 -16.92 9.47 15.23
N VAL A 227 -16.68 10.57 15.96
CA VAL A 227 -15.52 10.73 16.85
C VAL A 227 -15.57 9.71 17.99
N LYS A 228 -16.71 9.59 18.67
CA LYS A 228 -16.90 8.63 19.78
C LYS A 228 -16.66 7.17 19.34
N ALA A 229 -17.05 6.83 18.11
CA ALA A 229 -16.89 5.49 17.56
C ALA A 229 -15.57 5.28 16.77
N GLY A 230 -14.73 6.31 16.61
CA GLY A 230 -13.47 6.23 15.85
C GLY A 230 -13.64 6.12 14.33
N TRP A 231 -14.78 6.57 13.79
CA TRP A 231 -15.11 6.50 12.37
C TRP A 231 -14.64 7.76 11.61
N ALA A 232 -14.04 7.56 10.43
CA ALA A 232 -13.64 8.66 9.54
C ALA A 232 -14.75 9.12 8.58
N GLY A 233 -15.83 8.34 8.48
CA GLY A 233 -17.05 8.67 7.76
C GLY A 233 -18.26 8.39 8.64
N PHE A 234 -19.45 8.59 8.09
CA PHE A 234 -20.70 8.35 8.79
C PHE A 234 -21.70 7.73 7.81
N LYS A 235 -22.44 6.71 8.24
CA LYS A 235 -23.61 6.16 7.53
C LYS A 235 -24.73 5.96 8.53
N ALA A 236 -25.96 6.25 8.14
CA ALA A 236 -27.13 6.11 9.02
C ALA A 236 -27.29 4.67 9.53
N ALA A 237 -26.98 3.68 8.69
CA ALA A 237 -27.07 2.26 9.04
C ALA A 237 -26.07 1.85 10.15
N TRP A 238 -25.00 2.61 10.40
CA TRP A 238 -24.00 2.25 11.40
C TRP A 238 -24.48 2.48 12.82
N LEU A 239 -25.40 3.41 13.05
CA LEU A 239 -25.97 3.66 14.37
C LEU A 239 -26.83 2.50 14.88
N GLN A 240 -27.52 1.79 13.96
CA GLN A 240 -28.33 0.61 14.30
C GLN A 240 -27.51 -0.51 14.94
N ASN A 241 -26.22 -0.61 14.57
CA ASN A 241 -25.30 -1.60 15.13
C ASN A 241 -24.57 -1.12 16.38
N ALA A 242 -24.47 0.21 16.59
CA ALA A 242 -23.77 0.80 17.74
C ALA A 242 -24.63 0.84 19.01
N ASP A 243 -25.94 1.04 18.88
CA ASP A 243 -26.87 1.09 20.03
C ASP A 243 -27.30 -0.29 20.56
N GLY A 244 -26.76 -1.38 20.01
CA GLY A 244 -27.19 -2.74 20.35
C GLY A 244 -28.67 -3.03 20.04
N ARG A 245 -29.36 -2.08 19.39
CA ARG A 245 -30.75 -2.20 18.99
C ARG A 245 -30.81 -2.83 17.61
N SER A 246 -30.60 -4.14 17.59
CA SER A 246 -31.00 -4.95 16.44
C SER A 246 -32.47 -4.63 16.10
N PRO A 247 -32.83 -4.48 14.81
CA PRO A 247 -34.24 -4.50 14.43
C PRO A 247 -34.86 -5.80 14.99
N PRO A 248 -36.13 -5.79 15.46
CA PRO A 248 -36.78 -7.03 15.85
C PRO A 248 -36.70 -7.97 14.65
N ALA A 249 -36.06 -9.11 14.85
CA ALA A 249 -35.80 -10.11 13.81
C ALA A 249 -37.14 -10.65 13.29
N ALA A 250 -37.70 -9.97 12.30
CA ALA A 250 -38.69 -10.54 11.42
C ALA A 250 -37.95 -11.42 10.41
N GLY A 251 -37.93 -12.73 10.69
CA GLY A 251 -37.47 -13.76 9.76
C GLY A 251 -36.10 -14.32 10.06
N SER A 252 -36.01 -15.17 11.09
CA SER A 252 -34.93 -16.16 11.24
C SER A 252 -34.96 -17.10 10.04
N GLY A 253 -34.26 -16.74 8.96
CA GLY A 253 -33.84 -17.70 7.95
C GLY A 253 -32.92 -18.71 8.63
N LEU A 254 -33.30 -20.00 8.57
CA LEU A 254 -32.58 -21.10 9.22
C LEU A 254 -31.07 -20.98 9.02
N ASN A 255 -30.32 -21.23 10.08
CA ASN A 255 -28.87 -21.16 10.07
C ASN A 255 -28.37 -22.05 8.92
N LYS A 256 -27.38 -21.58 8.13
CA LYS A 256 -26.90 -22.29 6.93
C LYS A 256 -26.56 -23.77 7.21
N GLN A 257 -26.18 -24.07 8.45
CA GLN A 257 -25.95 -25.41 8.98
C GLN A 257 -27.24 -26.27 9.08
N GLU A 258 -28.35 -25.72 9.58
CA GLU A 258 -29.63 -26.42 9.71
C GLU A 258 -30.29 -26.68 8.36
N GLN A 259 -30.15 -25.75 7.41
CA GLN A 259 -30.61 -25.96 6.03
C GLN A 259 -29.85 -27.11 5.36
N LEU A 260 -28.54 -27.23 5.61
CA LEU A 260 -27.73 -28.33 5.11
C LEU A 260 -28.11 -29.66 5.78
N GLU A 261 -28.35 -29.67 7.09
CA GLU A 261 -28.76 -30.88 7.81
C GLU A 261 -30.17 -31.36 7.43
N GLN A 262 -31.11 -30.45 7.20
CA GLN A 262 -32.43 -30.79 6.66
C GLN A 262 -32.31 -31.37 5.25
N ARG A 263 -31.52 -30.73 4.37
CA ARG A 263 -31.32 -31.24 3.02
C ARG A 263 -30.62 -32.61 3.02
N ASN A 264 -29.66 -32.82 3.92
CA ASN A 264 -29.00 -34.12 4.08
C ASN A 264 -29.95 -35.18 4.63
N ARG A 265 -30.84 -34.82 5.57
CA ARG A 265 -31.89 -35.73 6.08
C ARG A 265 -32.90 -36.09 4.99
N GLU A 266 -33.32 -35.14 4.17
CA GLU A 266 -34.23 -35.40 3.05
C GLU A 266 -33.59 -36.30 2.00
N ILE A 267 -32.32 -36.07 1.66
CA ILE A 267 -31.57 -36.94 0.72
C ILE A 267 -31.42 -38.35 1.31
N ALA A 268 -31.10 -38.47 2.61
CA ALA A 268 -31.00 -39.77 3.27
C ALA A 268 -32.35 -40.50 3.34
N ALA A 269 -33.45 -39.78 3.60
CA ALA A 269 -34.80 -40.33 3.61
C ALA A 269 -35.23 -40.78 2.21
N ALA A 270 -34.91 -40.01 1.17
CA ALA A 270 -35.20 -40.38 -0.22
C ALA A 270 -34.38 -41.59 -0.69
N GLN A 271 -33.10 -41.68 -0.28
CA GLN A 271 -32.26 -42.85 -0.55
C GLN A 271 -32.78 -44.09 0.19
N ALA A 272 -33.15 -43.96 1.47
CA ALA A 272 -33.75 -45.05 2.24
C ALA A 272 -35.08 -45.52 1.62
N ALA A 273 -35.93 -44.59 1.18
CA ALA A 273 -37.18 -44.92 0.48
C ALA A 273 -36.92 -45.66 -0.85
N ARG A 274 -35.89 -45.26 -1.60
CA ARG A 274 -35.50 -45.90 -2.87
C ARG A 274 -34.90 -47.30 -2.68
N VAL A 275 -34.17 -47.53 -1.58
CA VAL A 275 -33.67 -48.86 -1.20
C VAL A 275 -34.82 -49.78 -0.76
N MET A 276 -35.84 -49.22 -0.10
CA MET A 276 -37.00 -49.97 0.38
C MET A 276 -38.05 -50.26 -0.71
N SER A 277 -38.07 -49.51 -1.81
CA SER A 277 -39.06 -49.67 -2.90
C SER A 277 -38.61 -50.57 -4.07
N GLY A 278 -37.44 -51.21 -3.99
CA GLY A 278 -37.06 -52.32 -4.88
C GLY A 278 -37.25 -52.10 -6.39
N ALA A 279 -36.66 -51.05 -6.98
CA ALA A 279 -36.61 -50.87 -8.43
C ALA A 279 -35.17 -51.00 -8.96
N PRO A 280 -34.86 -51.98 -9.85
CA PRO A 280 -33.54 -52.07 -10.48
C PRO A 280 -33.31 -50.92 -11.47
N ALA A 281 -32.02 -50.64 -11.69
CA ALA A 281 -31.47 -49.54 -12.48
C ALA A 281 -31.97 -49.48 -13.94
#